data_AF-D2Z7B6-F1
#
_entry.id   AF-D2Z7B6-F1
#
_cell.length_a   1.000
_cell.length_b   1.000
_cell.length_c   1.000
_cell.angle_alpha   90.00
_cell.angle_beta   90.00
_cell.angle_gamma   90.00
#
_symmetry.space_group_name_H-M   'P 1'
#
loop_
_entity.id
_entity.type
_entity.pdbx_description
1 polymer ?
#
loop_
_entity_poly.entity_id
_entity_poly.type
_entity_poly.pdbx_seq_one_letter_code
_entity_poly.pdbx_strand_id
1 'polypeptide(L)'
;MKAFSFTLSLILWGYIIAVLYARYVTPFVSGTRRSIASGEFGGTTGDDLQSKLLRVGLDLVFFIAQAYFLMGWSAYAVLKIRIMTHLPDAGSPVIFYLIGMAICMWTLGYIALREKYEGFLSILHSVVAMGAFATFAFKPQHIPVLYGWMVNIMGGLR
;
A
#
# COMPACT_ATOMS: atom_id res chain seq x y z
N MET A 1 -21.76 -14.62 -12.28
CA MET A 1 -20.56 -15.45 -11.92
C MET A 1 -19.24 -14.66 -11.99
N LYS A 2 -18.97 -13.87 -13.04
CA LYS A 2 -17.70 -13.09 -13.18
C LYS A 2 -17.45 -12.08 -12.04
N ALA A 3 -18.49 -11.35 -11.61
CA ALA A 3 -18.38 -10.40 -10.50
C ALA A 3 -18.00 -11.07 -9.16
N PHE A 4 -18.54 -12.28 -8.90
CA PHE A 4 -18.19 -13.04 -7.70
C PHE A 4 -16.72 -13.50 -7.72
N SER A 5 -16.24 -14.01 -8.86
CA SER A 5 -14.82 -14.38 -9.04
C SER A 5 -13.88 -13.18 -8.88
N PHE A 6 -14.26 -12.02 -9.43
CA PHE A 6 -13.53 -10.76 -9.27
C PHE A 6 -13.43 -10.32 -7.82
N THR A 7 -14.57 -10.22 -7.12
CA THR A 7 -14.65 -9.83 -5.70
C THR A 7 -13.86 -10.79 -4.83
N LEU A 8 -14.02 -12.10 -5.02
CA LEU A 8 -13.32 -13.12 -4.26
C LEU A 8 -11.81 -13.03 -4.47
N SER A 9 -11.37 -12.84 -5.72
CA SER A 9 -9.95 -12.69 -6.02
C SER A 9 -9.36 -11.40 -5.42
N LEU A 10 -10.10 -10.29 -5.41
CA LEU A 10 -9.67 -9.05 -4.74
C LEU A 10 -9.60 -9.20 -3.22
N ILE A 11 -10.62 -9.82 -2.61
CA ILE A 11 -10.63 -10.07 -1.17
C ILE A 11 -9.46 -10.98 -0.79
N LEU A 12 -9.21 -12.04 -1.57
CA LEU A 12 -8.15 -13.01 -1.28
C LEU A 12 -6.76 -12.35 -1.35
N TRP A 13 -6.47 -11.60 -2.42
CA TRP A 13 -5.20 -10.87 -2.52
C TRP A 13 -5.08 -9.77 -1.47
N GLY A 14 -6.16 -9.05 -1.19
CA GLY A 14 -6.18 -8.02 -0.15
C GLY A 14 -5.94 -8.59 1.24
N TYR A 15 -6.50 -9.78 1.52
CA TYR A 15 -6.27 -10.50 2.76
C TYR A 15 -4.82 -11.00 2.87
N ILE A 16 -4.26 -11.57 1.79
CA ILE A 16 -2.85 -11.99 1.76
C ILE A 16 -1.94 -10.80 2.06
N ILE A 17 -2.14 -9.67 1.39
CA ILE A 17 -1.33 -8.46 1.60
C ILE A 17 -1.50 -7.93 3.02
N ALA A 18 -2.72 -7.86 3.55
CA ALA A 18 -2.98 -7.45 4.92
C ALA A 18 -2.25 -8.33 5.94
N VAL A 19 -2.32 -9.66 5.78
CA VAL A 19 -1.67 -10.61 6.68
C VAL A 19 -0.15 -10.54 6.56
N LEU A 20 0.39 -10.51 5.34
CA LEU A 20 1.83 -10.39 5.11
C LEU A 20 2.36 -9.09 5.72
N TYR A 21 1.66 -7.99 5.50
CA TYR A 21 2.03 -6.70 6.07
C TYR A 21 2.02 -6.73 7.59
N ALA A 22 0.92 -7.22 8.19
CA ALA A 22 0.77 -7.29 9.64
C ALA A 22 1.71 -8.32 10.32
N ARG A 23 2.26 -9.27 9.58
CA ARG A 23 3.13 -10.33 10.12
C ARG A 23 4.61 -10.08 9.88
N TYR A 24 4.98 -9.38 8.80
CA TYR A 24 6.37 -9.15 8.44
C TYR A 24 6.77 -7.68 8.55
N VAL A 25 5.96 -6.76 8.02
CA VAL A 25 6.34 -5.35 7.94
C VAL A 25 6.22 -4.67 9.31
N THR A 26 5.12 -4.87 10.02
CA THR A 26 4.90 -4.24 11.34
C THR A 26 5.93 -4.67 12.41
N PRO A 27 6.29 -5.96 12.60
CA PRO A 27 7.33 -6.31 13.57
C PRO A 27 8.73 -5.89 13.11
N PHE A 28 8.99 -5.85 11.80
CA PHE A 28 10.28 -5.41 11.28
C PHE A 28 10.52 -3.92 11.55
N VAL A 29 9.56 -3.06 11.18
CA VAL A 29 9.67 -1.60 11.37
C VAL A 29 9.75 -1.24 12.85
N SER A 30 8.90 -1.86 13.68
CA SER A 30 8.95 -1.63 15.14
C SER A 30 10.22 -2.19 15.78
N GLY A 31 10.75 -3.31 15.27
CA GLY A 31 12.03 -3.89 15.69
C GLY A 31 13.21 -2.96 15.39
N THR A 32 13.33 -2.49 14.14
CA THR A 32 14.41 -1.58 13.73
C THR A 32 14.34 -0.25 14.47
N ARG A 33 13.15 0.31 14.68
CA ARG A 33 12.97 1.54 15.47
C ARG A 33 13.38 1.35 16.92
N ARG A 34 13.07 0.20 17.53
CA ARG A 34 13.50 -0.11 18.90
C ARG A 34 15.00 -0.30 19.02
N SER A 35 15.65 -0.98 18.08
CA SER A 35 17.11 -1.17 18.07
C SER A 35 17.89 0.14 17.89
N ILE A 36 17.28 1.14 17.22
CA ILE A 36 17.85 2.49 17.12
C ILE A 36 17.59 3.28 18.41
N ALA A 37 16.40 3.16 18.99
CA ALA A 37 16.07 3.80 20.26
C ALA A 37 16.85 3.23 21.46
N SER A 38 17.23 1.95 21.43
CA SER A 38 18.08 1.30 22.45
C SER A 38 19.56 1.65 22.31
N GLY A 39 19.96 2.37 21.25
CA GLY A 39 21.35 2.78 21.03
C GLY A 39 22.29 1.66 20.57
N GLU A 40 21.77 0.46 20.27
CA GLU A 40 22.59 -0.70 19.87
C GLU A 40 23.31 -0.49 18.53
N PHE A 41 22.81 0.40 17.67
CA PHE A 41 23.44 0.75 16.40
C PHE A 41 24.47 1.91 16.48
N GLY A 42 24.62 2.54 17.65
CA GLY A 42 25.43 3.76 17.79
C GLY A 42 26.05 3.85 19.17
N GLY A 43 27.09 3.06 19.39
CA GLY A 43 27.98 3.29 20.53
C GLY A 43 28.76 4.58 20.34
N THR A 44 28.19 5.74 20.64
CA THR A 44 28.95 6.97 20.86
C THR A 44 28.14 8.00 21.63
N THR A 45 28.68 8.33 22.79
CA THR A 45 28.36 9.41 23.71
C THR A 45 28.67 10.80 23.11
N GLY A 46 28.43 11.03 21.81
CA GLY A 46 28.74 12.29 21.13
C GLY A 46 27.82 12.54 19.94
N ASP A 47 27.23 13.74 19.90
CA ASP A 47 26.34 14.30 18.87
C ASP A 47 24.93 13.71 18.73
N ASP A 48 24.06 14.18 19.64
CA ASP A 48 22.60 14.05 19.65
C ASP A 48 21.93 14.47 18.31
N LEU A 49 22.61 15.24 17.46
CA LEU A 49 22.10 15.68 16.16
C LEU A 49 22.27 14.63 15.05
N GLN A 50 23.38 13.89 15.05
CA GLN A 50 23.67 12.87 14.03
C GLN A 50 22.77 11.63 14.19
N SER A 51 22.53 11.21 15.44
CA SER A 51 21.61 10.12 15.75
C SER A 51 20.14 10.47 15.41
N LYS A 52 19.73 11.73 15.66
CA LYS A 52 18.41 12.25 15.26
C LYS A 52 18.24 12.29 13.74
N LEU A 53 19.24 12.77 13.00
CA LEU A 53 19.20 12.80 11.53
C LEU A 53 19.12 11.39 10.94
N LEU A 54 19.90 10.44 11.46
CA LEU A 54 19.85 9.03 11.04
C LEU A 54 18.46 8.43 11.28
N ARG A 55 17.87 8.69 12.44
CA ARG A 55 16.51 8.22 12.77
C ARG A 55 15.46 8.78 11.81
N VAL A 56 15.49 10.09 11.54
CA VAL A 56 14.54 10.74 10.62
C VAL A 56 14.72 10.22 9.19
N GLY A 57 15.95 10.06 8.73
CA GLY A 57 16.22 9.51 7.40
C GLY A 57 15.69 8.10 7.24
N LEU A 58 15.88 7.26 8.25
CA LEU A 58 15.43 5.88 8.24
C LEU A 58 13.90 5.76 8.34
N ASP A 59 13.27 6.61 9.15
CA ASP A 59 11.81 6.75 9.21
C ASP A 59 11.22 7.18 7.87
N LEU A 60 11.89 8.09 7.16
CA LEU A 60 11.48 8.53 5.82
C LEU A 60 11.59 7.38 4.80
N VAL A 61 12.68 6.61 4.83
CA VAL A 61 12.87 5.45 3.95
C VAL A 61 11.79 4.40 4.19
N PHE A 62 11.49 4.09 5.46
CA PHE A 62 10.39 3.16 5.78
C PHE A 62 9.04 3.70 5.32
N PHE A 63 8.77 4.97 5.55
CA PHE A 63 7.56 5.62 5.07
C PHE A 63 7.42 5.50 3.54
N ILE A 64 8.47 5.83 2.77
CA ILE A 64 8.46 5.75 1.31
C ILE A 64 8.24 4.30 0.85
N ALA A 65 8.94 3.35 1.46
CA ALA A 65 8.81 1.93 1.13
C ALA A 65 7.38 1.42 1.40
N GLN A 66 6.84 1.67 2.59
CA GLN A 66 5.47 1.30 2.95
C GLN A 66 4.45 1.96 2.03
N ALA A 67 4.58 3.27 1.80
CA ALA A 67 3.70 4.00 0.90
C ALA A 67 3.74 3.40 -0.52
N TYR A 68 4.93 3.09 -1.04
CA TYR A 68 5.06 2.49 -2.37
C TYR A 68 4.42 1.10 -2.46
N PHE A 69 4.57 0.25 -1.43
CA PHE A 69 3.91 -1.05 -1.41
C PHE A 69 2.39 -0.94 -1.34
N LEU A 70 1.86 -0.09 -0.45
CA LEU A 70 0.41 0.08 -0.29
C LEU A 70 -0.22 0.79 -1.50
N MET A 71 0.46 1.78 -2.09
CA MET A 71 0.04 2.38 -3.37
C MET A 71 0.02 1.35 -4.50
N GLY A 72 0.93 0.36 -4.47
CA GLY A 72 0.95 -0.75 -5.43
C GLY A 72 -0.31 -1.61 -5.34
N TRP A 73 -0.82 -1.85 -4.12
CA TRP A 73 -2.11 -2.52 -3.91
C TRP A 73 -3.26 -1.72 -4.52
N SER A 74 -3.29 -0.40 -4.30
CA SER A 74 -4.29 0.48 -4.89
C SER A 74 -4.25 0.45 -6.42
N ALA A 75 -3.05 0.49 -7.01
CA ALA A 75 -2.86 0.37 -8.45
C ALA A 75 -3.34 -0.99 -8.99
N TYR A 76 -3.07 -2.08 -8.27
CA TYR A 76 -3.48 -3.44 -8.65
C TYR A 76 -4.99 -3.55 -8.68
N ALA A 77 -5.66 -3.04 -7.64
CA ALA A 77 -7.11 -3.03 -7.58
C ALA A 77 -7.71 -2.26 -8.78
N VAL A 78 -7.20 -1.07 -9.10
CA VAL A 78 -7.67 -0.28 -10.24
C VAL A 78 -7.43 -0.96 -11.58
N LEU A 79 -6.24 -1.52 -11.82
CA LEU A 79 -5.96 -2.24 -13.06
C LEU A 79 -6.87 -3.45 -13.25
N LYS A 80 -7.14 -4.20 -12.17
CA LYS A 80 -8.04 -5.34 -12.21
C LYS A 80 -9.49 -4.94 -12.49
N ILE A 81 -9.95 -3.82 -11.90
CA ILE A 81 -11.25 -3.23 -12.22
C ILE A 81 -11.31 -2.91 -13.71
N ARG A 82 -10.28 -2.24 -14.24
CA ARG A 82 -10.22 -1.83 -15.66
C ARG A 82 -10.28 -3.02 -16.60
N ILE A 83 -9.50 -4.06 -16.35
CA ILE A 83 -9.52 -5.30 -17.13
C ILE A 83 -10.93 -5.90 -17.16
N MET A 84 -11.63 -5.90 -16.01
CA MET A 84 -13.00 -6.41 -15.93
C MET A 84 -14.03 -5.54 -16.64
N THR A 85 -13.90 -4.21 -16.58
CA THR A 85 -14.83 -3.27 -17.22
C THR A 85 -14.67 -3.19 -18.73
N HIS A 86 -13.51 -3.58 -19.28
CA HIS A 86 -13.28 -3.62 -20.73
C HIS A 86 -13.84 -4.89 -21.41
N LEU A 87 -14.33 -5.87 -20.66
CA LEU A 87 -15.03 -7.01 -21.27
C LEU A 87 -16.41 -6.58 -21.76
N PRO A 88 -16.82 -6.96 -23.00
CA PRO A 88 -18.07 -6.52 -23.64
C PRO A 88 -19.37 -6.99 -22.93
N ASP A 89 -19.21 -7.74 -21.86
CA ASP A 89 -20.26 -8.44 -21.10
C ASP A 89 -20.28 -7.96 -19.62
N ALA A 90 -19.50 -6.93 -19.30
CA ALA A 90 -19.52 -6.27 -18.02
C ALA A 90 -20.72 -5.33 -17.98
N GLY A 91 -21.58 -5.47 -16.96
CA GLY A 91 -22.67 -4.52 -16.70
C GLY A 91 -22.16 -3.12 -16.35
N SER A 92 -22.89 -2.37 -15.50
CA SER A 92 -22.46 -1.00 -15.14
C SER A 92 -21.04 -0.98 -14.56
N PRO A 93 -20.07 -0.29 -15.19
CA PRO A 93 -18.67 -0.27 -14.75
C PRO A 93 -18.49 0.37 -13.37
N VAL A 94 -19.44 1.23 -12.98
CA VAL A 94 -19.46 1.93 -11.69
C VAL A 94 -19.50 0.95 -10.51
N ILE A 95 -20.23 -0.17 -10.65
CA ILE A 95 -20.39 -1.15 -9.57
C ILE A 95 -19.05 -1.82 -9.23
N PHE A 96 -18.24 -2.12 -10.25
CA PHE A 96 -16.90 -2.72 -10.05
C PHE A 96 -15.95 -1.75 -9.35
N TYR A 97 -16.05 -0.45 -9.66
CA TYR A 97 -15.29 0.59 -8.97
C TYR A 97 -15.69 0.71 -7.50
N LEU A 98 -16.99 0.73 -7.19
CA LEU A 98 -17.47 0.80 -5.80
C LEU A 98 -17.04 -0.42 -4.97
N ILE A 99 -17.17 -1.63 -5.54
CA ILE A 99 -16.73 -2.86 -4.87
C ILE A 99 -15.22 -2.85 -4.66
N GLY A 100 -14.46 -2.53 -5.71
CA GLY A 100 -12.99 -2.49 -5.62
C GLY A 100 -12.49 -1.43 -4.64
N MET A 101 -13.16 -0.27 -4.59
CA MET A 101 -12.89 0.78 -3.61
C MET A 101 -13.18 0.29 -2.19
N ALA A 102 -14.34 -0.32 -1.95
CA ALA A 102 -14.70 -0.84 -0.63
C ALA A 102 -13.68 -1.88 -0.12
N ILE A 103 -13.26 -2.82 -0.98
CA ILE A 103 -12.27 -3.84 -0.61
C ILE A 103 -10.90 -3.21 -0.39
N CYS A 104 -10.47 -2.31 -1.27
CA CYS A 104 -9.18 -1.63 -1.12
C CYS A 104 -9.13 -0.84 0.19
N MET A 105 -10.16 -0.05 0.48
CA MET A 105 -10.28 0.69 1.74
C MET A 105 -10.34 -0.23 2.96
N TRP A 106 -11.05 -1.36 2.87
CA TRP A 106 -11.09 -2.36 3.96
C TRP A 106 -9.68 -2.91 4.24
N THR A 107 -8.96 -3.33 3.21
CA THR A 107 -7.59 -3.87 3.34
C THR A 107 -6.65 -2.83 3.95
N LEU A 108 -6.67 -1.60 3.44
CA LEU A 108 -5.82 -0.51 3.94
C LEU A 108 -6.21 -0.10 5.38
N GLY A 109 -7.51 -0.05 5.68
CA GLY A 109 -8.01 0.24 7.02
C GLY A 109 -7.62 -0.85 8.03
N TYR A 110 -7.69 -2.13 7.64
CA TYR A 110 -7.24 -3.23 8.47
C TYR A 110 -5.73 -3.15 8.77
N ILE A 111 -4.92 -2.79 7.78
CA ILE A 111 -3.49 -2.56 7.96
C ILE A 111 -3.25 -1.42 8.95
N ALA A 112 -3.90 -0.27 8.72
CA ALA A 112 -3.76 0.91 9.57
C ALA A 112 -4.16 0.66 11.03
N LEU A 113 -5.18 -0.18 11.28
CA LEU A 113 -5.60 -0.56 12.63
C LEU A 113 -4.59 -1.44 13.38
N ARG A 114 -3.72 -2.16 12.66
CA ARG A 114 -2.70 -3.02 13.26
C ARG A 114 -1.34 -2.37 13.41
N GLU A 115 -1.16 -1.20 12.81
CA GLU A 115 0.04 -0.40 13.01
C GLU A 115 -0.02 0.32 14.36
N LYS A 116 1.10 0.30 15.08
CA LYS A 116 1.23 1.10 16.29
C LYS A 116 1.50 2.54 15.89
N TYR A 117 0.75 3.46 16.48
CA TYR A 117 0.99 4.88 16.29
C TYR A 117 2.34 5.28 16.88
N GLU A 118 3.31 5.53 16.00
CA GLU A 118 4.67 5.93 16.38
C GLU A 118 5.05 7.30 15.80
N GLY A 119 4.07 8.05 15.27
CA GLY A 119 4.23 9.42 14.76
C GLY A 119 3.41 9.71 13.51
N PHE A 120 3.48 10.95 13.03
CA PHE A 120 2.71 11.45 11.88
C PHE A 120 2.94 10.66 10.59
N LEU A 121 4.21 10.36 10.26
CA LEU A 121 4.59 9.58 9.08
C LEU A 121 4.04 8.14 9.12
N SER A 122 3.79 7.60 10.32
CA SER A 122 3.27 6.26 10.50
C SER A 122 1.80 6.12 10.09
N ILE A 123 1.02 7.21 10.06
CA ILE A 123 -0.37 7.18 9.55
C ILE A 123 -0.40 7.56 8.07
N LEU A 124 0.52 8.43 7.67
CA LEU A 124 0.44 9.11 6.39
C LEU A 124 0.58 8.15 5.20
N HIS A 125 1.31 7.03 5.33
CA HIS A 125 1.51 6.11 4.20
C HIS A 125 0.20 5.37 3.84
N SER A 126 -0.62 5.02 4.83
CA SER A 126 -1.92 4.39 4.62
C SER A 126 -2.93 5.38 4.02
N VAL A 127 -2.92 6.63 4.46
CA VAL A 127 -3.75 7.72 3.90
C VAL A 127 -3.34 8.02 2.44
N VAL A 128 -2.05 8.10 2.16
CA VAL A 128 -1.53 8.29 0.80
C VAL A 128 -1.95 7.15 -0.11
N ALA A 129 -1.89 5.90 0.36
CA ALA A 129 -2.34 4.75 -0.42
C ALA A 129 -3.84 4.76 -0.72
N MET A 130 -4.67 5.19 0.24
CA MET A 130 -6.10 5.39 0.03
C MET A 130 -6.37 6.48 -1.03
N GLY A 131 -5.68 7.62 -0.94
CA GLY A 131 -5.78 8.70 -1.93
C GLY A 131 -5.25 8.30 -3.32
N ALA A 132 -4.24 7.44 -3.35
CA ALA A 132 -3.69 6.91 -4.60
C ALA A 132 -4.71 6.05 -5.35
N PHE A 133 -5.56 5.27 -4.65
CA PHE A 133 -6.65 4.53 -5.31
C PHE A 133 -7.57 5.47 -6.10
N ALA A 134 -8.02 6.56 -5.48
CA ALA A 134 -8.89 7.54 -6.15
C ALA A 134 -8.16 8.17 -7.34
N THR A 135 -6.90 8.55 -7.17
CA THR A 135 -6.09 9.17 -8.23
C THR A 135 -5.90 8.22 -9.42
N PHE A 136 -5.60 6.94 -9.17
CA PHE A 136 -5.46 5.93 -10.20
C PHE A 136 -6.81 5.60 -10.87
N ALA A 137 -7.91 5.63 -10.12
CA ALA A 137 -9.25 5.41 -10.67
C ALA A 137 -9.65 6.53 -11.65
N PHE A 138 -9.39 7.80 -11.31
CA PHE A 138 -9.67 8.95 -12.17
C PHE A 138 -8.65 9.12 -13.31
N LYS A 139 -7.37 8.93 -13.02
CA LYS A 139 -6.25 9.10 -13.96
C LYS A 139 -5.36 7.85 -13.97
N PRO A 140 -5.78 6.79 -14.69
CA PRO A 140 -5.02 5.53 -14.78
C PRO A 140 -3.67 5.70 -15.49
N GLN A 141 -3.47 6.81 -16.19
CA GLN A 141 -2.22 7.18 -16.88
C GLN A 141 -1.02 7.31 -15.92
N HIS A 142 -1.26 7.51 -14.62
CA HIS A 142 -0.20 7.58 -13.61
C HIS A 142 0.29 6.20 -13.16
N ILE A 143 -0.50 5.14 -13.37
CA ILE A 143 -0.12 3.77 -12.99
C ILE A 143 1.13 3.28 -13.74
N PRO A 144 1.28 3.42 -15.08
CA PRO A 144 2.47 2.92 -15.78
C PRO A 144 3.75 3.70 -15.43
N VAL A 145 3.62 4.95 -14.95
CA VAL A 145 4.77 5.77 -14.53
C VAL A 145 5.42 5.20 -13.27
N LEU A 146 4.61 4.76 -12.30
CA LEU A 146 5.08 4.23 -11.01
C LEU A 146 5.16 2.70 -10.97
N TYR A 147 4.26 2.03 -11.68
CA TYR A 147 4.04 0.58 -11.66
C TYR A 147 4.01 -0.03 -13.07
N GLY A 148 4.80 0.50 -14.00
CA GLY A 148 4.90 -0.02 -15.37
C GLY A 148 5.23 -1.51 -15.44
N TRP A 149 6.02 -2.02 -14.50
CA TRP A 149 6.29 -3.46 -14.34
C TRP A 149 5.01 -4.26 -14.08
N MET A 150 4.09 -3.72 -13.28
CA MET A 150 2.84 -4.39 -12.91
C MET A 150 1.83 -4.37 -14.07
N VAL A 151 1.83 -3.28 -14.83
CA VAL A 151 1.07 -3.14 -16.09
C VAL A 151 1.48 -4.21 -17.10
N ASN A 152 2.80 -4.41 -17.27
CA ASN A 152 3.34 -5.41 -18.18
C ASN A 152 2.96 -6.85 -17.77
N ILE A 153 3.04 -7.17 -16.48
CA ILE A 153 2.69 -8.52 -15.97
C ILE A 153 1.19 -8.81 -16.15
N MET A 154 0.33 -7.83 -15.87
CA MET A 154 -1.12 -8.03 -15.97
C MET A 154 -1.68 -7.84 -17.39
N GLY A 155 -0.82 -7.50 -18.36
CA GLY A 155 -1.23 -7.25 -19.75
C GLY A 155 -2.18 -6.07 -19.91
N GLY A 156 -2.21 -5.13 -18.95
CA GLY A 156 -3.32 -4.19 -18.77
C GLY A 156 -2.92 -2.71 -18.80
N LEU A 157 -3.03 -2.09 -19.99
CA LEU A 157 -3.34 -0.66 -20.25
C LEU A 157 -3.56 -0.45 -21.77
N ARG A 158 -4.13 -1.43 -22.46
CA ARG A 158 -4.55 -1.32 -23.87
C ARG A 158 -6.04 -0.98 -23.93
#